data_AF-W5LX72-F1
#
_entry.id   AF-W5LX72-F1
#
_cell.length_a   1.000
_cell.length_b   1.000
_cell.length_c   1.000
_cell.angle_alpha   90.00
_cell.angle_beta   90.00
_cell.angle_gamma   90.00
#
_symmetry.space_group_name_H-M   'P 1'
#
loop_
_entity.id
_entity.type
_entity.pdbx_description
1 polymer ?
#
loop_
_entity_poly.entity_id
_entity_poly.type
_entity_poly.pdbx_seq_one_letter_code
_entity_poly.pdbx_strand_id
1 'polypeptide(L)' 'MESVNGVKALSVGRVVVVGNAQHSNALGVVLQVSSDAANRSFTALILCERGRESGGAPNPGSSPPAAPHLLFNTGL' A
#
# COMPACT_ATOMS: atom_id res chain seq x y z
N MET A 1 -11.93 5.59 27.28
CA MET A 1 -11.68 6.98 26.80
C MET A 1 -11.37 6.89 25.32
N GLU A 2 -12.31 7.26 24.46
CA GLU A 2 -12.05 7.32 23.02
C GLU A 2 -11.18 8.55 22.74
N SER A 3 -10.08 8.37 22.01
CA SER A 3 -9.27 9.51 21.56
C SER A 3 -10.02 10.22 20.43
N VAL A 4 -10.82 11.22 20.79
CA VAL A 4 -11.50 12.12 19.85
C VAL A 4 -10.52 12.78 18.87
N ASN A 5 -9.27 12.98 19.30
CA ASN A 5 -8.20 13.53 18.47
C ASN A 5 -7.71 12.51 17.43
N GLY A 6 -7.66 11.23 17.78
CA GLY A 6 -7.30 10.16 16.84
C GLY A 6 -8.33 9.98 15.72
N VAL A 7 -9.62 10.06 16.04
CA VAL A 7 -10.70 9.97 15.04
C VAL A 7 -10.69 11.18 14.11
N LYS A 8 -10.47 12.40 14.64
CA LYS A 8 -10.33 13.62 13.82
C LYS A 8 -9.12 13.57 12.90
N ALA A 9 -8.00 12.98 13.35
CA ALA A 9 -6.81 12.81 12.52
C ALA A 9 -7.05 11.88 11.33
N LEU A 10 -8.00 10.95 11.47
CA LEU A 10 -8.40 9.99 10.44
C LEU A 10 -9.70 10.41 9.73
N SER A 11 -9.91 11.71 9.53
CA SER A 11 -11.02 12.23 8.73
C SER A 11 -10.93 11.79 7.26
N VAL A 12 -12.04 11.94 6.52
CA VAL A 12 -12.06 11.75 5.06
C VAL A 12 -10.99 12.65 4.39
N GLY A 13 -10.36 12.14 3.34
CA GLY A 13 -9.33 12.83 2.55
C GLY A 13 -7.92 12.73 3.13
N ARG A 14 -7.72 12.01 4.24
CA ARG A 14 -6.40 11.83 4.85
C ARG A 14 -5.65 10.69 4.17
N VAL A 15 -4.37 10.93 3.89
CA VAL A 15 -3.44 9.90 3.41
C VAL A 15 -2.95 9.09 4.61
N VAL A 16 -3.02 7.77 4.47
CA VAL A 16 -2.65 6.80 5.50
C VAL A 16 -1.82 5.68 4.89
N VAL A 17 -1.06 4.98 5.75
CA VAL A 17 -0.46 3.69 5.42
C VAL A 17 -1.40 2.59 5.89
N VAL A 18 -1.82 1.73 4.97
CA VAL A 18 -2.74 0.62 5.20
C VAL A 18 -1.92 -0.66 5.34
N GLY A 19 -2.05 -1.34 6.47
CA GLY A 19 -1.42 -2.63 6.76
C GLY A 19 -2.45 -3.67 7.13
N ASN A 20 -2.70 -4.65 6.27
CA ASN A 20 -3.53 -5.82 6.54
C ASN A 20 -3.03 -7.04 5.75
N ALA A 21 -3.75 -8.17 5.80
CA ALA A 21 -3.34 -9.40 5.12
C ALA A 21 -3.26 -9.27 3.58
N GLN A 22 -4.04 -8.34 3.00
CA GLN A 22 -4.07 -8.06 1.56
C GLN A 22 -3.05 -6.98 1.15
N HIS A 23 -2.82 -5.99 2.00
CA HIS A 23 -2.03 -4.80 1.71
C HIS A 23 -0.86 -4.66 2.69
N SER A 24 0.37 -4.80 2.19
CA SER A 24 1.58 -4.66 3.00
C SER A 24 2.11 -3.23 2.92
N ASN A 25 1.71 -2.38 3.88
CA ASN A 25 2.09 -0.96 3.94
C ASN A 25 1.74 -0.17 2.68
N ALA A 26 0.53 -0.36 2.15
CA ALA A 26 0.05 0.35 0.97
C ALA A 26 -0.34 1.80 1.33
N LEU A 27 -0.20 2.73 0.37
CA LEU A 27 -0.72 4.09 0.53
C LEU A 27 -2.20 4.11 0.20
N GLY A 28 -3.00 4.71 1.08
CA GLY A 28 -4.43 4.88 0.84
C GLY A 28 -4.97 6.22 1.32
N VAL A 29 -6.16 6.57 0.84
CA VAL A 29 -6.90 7.77 1.25
C VAL A 29 -8.20 7.36 1.93
N VAL A 30 -8.47 7.90 3.12
CA VAL A 30 -9.71 7.64 3.85
C VAL A 30 -10.90 8.23 3.07
N LEU A 31 -11.88 7.39 2.75
CA LEU A 31 -13.13 7.75 2.07
C LEU A 31 -14.30 7.90 3.05
N GLN A 32 -14.33 7.03 4.06
CA GLN A 32 -15.44 6.97 5.01
C GLN A 32 -14.94 6.57 6.39
N VAL A 33 -15.58 7.13 7.41
CA VAL A 33 -15.32 6.83 8.82
C VAL A 33 -16.63 6.43 9.48
N SER A 34 -16.69 5.22 10.02
CA SER A 34 -17.70 4.82 11.00
C SER A 34 -17.09 5.00 12.39
N SER A 35 -17.67 5.89 13.20
CA SER A 35 -17.20 6.17 14.57
C SER A 35 -18.03 5.50 15.66
N ASP A 36 -18.91 4.57 15.29
CA ASP A 36 -19.62 3.75 16.28
C ASP A 36 -18.61 2.96 17.11
N ALA A 37 -18.73 3.03 18.44
CA ALA A 37 -17.74 2.46 19.35
C ALA A 37 -17.68 0.91 19.27
N ALA A 38 -18.76 0.26 18.84
CA ALA A 38 -18.80 -1.20 18.66
C ALA A 38 -18.29 -1.64 17.28
N ASN A 39 -18.41 -0.79 16.25
CA ASN A 39 -18.02 -1.09 14.87
C ASN A 39 -17.25 0.07 14.21
N ARG A 40 -16.14 0.46 14.84
CA ARG A 40 -15.26 1.49 14.27
C ARG A 40 -14.57 0.97 13.03
N SER A 41 -14.82 1.60 11.89
CA SER A 41 -14.24 1.19 10.61
C SER A 41 -13.86 2.40 9.76
N PHE A 42 -12.81 2.24 8.98
CA PHE A 42 -12.31 3.23 8.03
C PHE A 42 -12.25 2.58 6.66
N THR A 43 -12.96 3.13 5.69
CA THR A 43 -12.85 2.70 4.30
C THR A 43 -11.79 3.56 3.63
N ALA A 44 -10.78 2.93 3.02
CA ALA A 44 -9.72 3.63 2.31
C ALA A 44 -9.62 3.18 0.85
N LEU A 45 -9.42 4.13 -0.07
CA LEU A 45 -9.01 3.85 -1.44
C LEU A 45 -7.50 3.58 -1.44
N ILE A 46 -7.08 2.43 -1.95
CA ILE A 46 -5.66 2.12 -2.14
C ILE A 46 -5.16 2.83 -3.40
N LEU A 47 -4.14 3.68 -3.26
CA LEU A 47 -3.54 4.45 -4.37
C LEU A 47 -2.36 3.71 -4.98
N CYS A 48 -1.45 3.25 -4.13
CA CYS A 48 -0.23 2.57 -4.54
C CYS A 48 0.08 1.48 -3.53
N GLU A 49 0.31 0.26 -4.03
CA GLU A 49 0.83 -0.82 -3.23
C GLU A 49 2.30 -1.02 -3.60
N ARG A 50 3.18 -1.01 -2.59
CA ARG A 50 4.53 -1.54 -2.81
C ARG A 50 4.35 -3.03 -3.01
N GLY A 51 4.51 -3.48 -4.26
CA GLY A 51 4.43 -4.89 -4.61
C GLY A 51 5.22 -5.69 -3.59
N ARG A 52 4.54 -6.65 -2.95
CA ARG A 52 5.12 -7.50 -1.90
C ARG A 52 6.39 -8.09 -2.50
N GLU A 53 7.55 -7.66 -2.00
CA GLU A 53 8.81 -8.28 -2.36
C GLU A 53 8.69 -9.73 -1.92
N SER A 54 8.35 -10.60 -2.88
CA SER A 54 8.46 -12.02 -2.67
C SER A 54 9.94 -12.29 -2.57
N GLY A 55 10.50 -12.14 -1.38
CA GLY A 55 11.80 -12.69 -0.98
C GLY A 55 11.77 -14.22 -0.95
N GLY A 56 11.06 -14.85 -1.90
CA GLY A 56 11.26 -16.22 -2.27
C GLY A 56 12.39 -16.23 -3.28
N ALA A 57 13.45 -16.96 -2.97
CA ALA A 57 14.64 -17.19 -3.78
C ALA A 57 14.38 -17.29 -5.29
N PRO A 58 15.35 -16.94 -6.15
CA PRO A 58 15.25 -17.28 -7.57
C PRO A 58 15.02 -18.79 -7.69
N ASN A 59 13.84 -19.19 -8.17
CA ASN A 59 13.65 -20.55 -8.67
C ASN A 59 14.66 -20.71 -9.80
N PRO A 60 15.54 -21.73 -9.80
CA PRO A 60 16.52 -21.94 -10.87
C PRO A 60 15.89 -22.40 -12.21
N GLY A 61 14.65 -21.99 -12.51
CA GLY A 61 13.92 -22.37 -13.72
C GLY A 61 12.88 -21.35 -14.21
N SER A 62 12.75 -20.16 -13.60
CA SER A 62 11.91 -19.10 -14.17
C SER A 62 12.79 -18.03 -14.79
N SER A 63 12.78 -17.94 -16.12
CA SER A 63 13.39 -16.85 -16.88
C SER A 63 12.99 -15.50 -16.27
N PRO A 64 13.93 -14.57 -16.04
CA PRO A 64 13.57 -13.28 -15.46
C PRO A 64 12.55 -12.56 -16.36
N PRO A 65 11.57 -11.84 -15.80
CA PRO A 65 10.77 -10.92 -16.59
C PRO A 65 11.75 -9.96 -17.26
N ALA A 66 11.67 -9.86 -18.59
CA ALA A 66 12.57 -9.07 -19.41
C ALA A 66 12.79 -7.70 -18.74
N ALA A 67 13.98 -7.52 -18.15
CA ALA A 67 14.46 -6.20 -17.83
C ALA A 67 14.37 -5.40 -19.15
N PRO A 68 13.79 -4.20 -19.17
CA PRO A 68 13.90 -3.36 -20.35
C PRO A 68 15.40 -3.22 -20.60
N HIS A 69 15.86 -3.78 -21.72
CA HIS A 69 17.25 -3.77 -22.11
C HIS A 69 17.72 -2.32 -21.97
N LEU A 70 18.65 -2.08 -21.03
CA LEU A 70 19.42 -0.85 -21.01
C LEU A 70 20.14 -0.82 -22.37
N LEU A 71 19.57 -0.06 -23.29
CA LEU A 71 20.12 0.20 -24.60
C LEU A 71 21.38 1.03 -24.34
N PHE A 72 22.52 0.35 -24.20
CA PHE A 72 23.82 1.00 -24.17
C PHE A 72 24.02 1.70 -25.50
N ASN A 73 23.83 3.01 -25.53
CA ASN A 73 24.28 3.82 -26.65
C ASN A 73 25.76 4.15 -26.44
N THR A 74 26.65 3.20 -26.75
CA THR A 74 28.05 3.53 -27.05
C THR A 74 28.09 4.05 -28.48
N GLY A 75 27.78 5.33 -28.64
CA GLY A 75 28.14 6.09 -29.82
C GLY A 75 29.64 6.36 -29.80
N LEU A 76 30.32 5.94 -30.87
CA LEU A 76 31.69 6.26 -31.26
C LEU A 76 31.98 7.76 -31.22
#